data_AF-A0A2H6N649-F1
#
_entry.id   AF-A0A2H6N649-F1
#
_cell.length_a   1.000
_cell.length_b   1.000
_cell.length_c   1.000
_cell.angle_alpha   90.00
_cell.angle_beta   90.00
_cell.angle_gamma   90.00
#
_symmetry.space_group_name_H-M   'P 1'
#
loop_
_entity.id
_entity.type
_entity.pdbx_description
1 polymer ?
#
loop_
_entity_poly.entity_id
_entity_poly.type
_entity_poly.pdbx_seq_one_letter_code
_entity_poly.pdbx_strand_id
1 'polypeptide(L)'
;HPDVATMLNILALVYRDQNKYKEAAHLLNDALSIREKTLGKDHPAVAATLNNLAVLDGKRGKYKEAEPLCKRALEIREKVLGKDHPDVAKQLNNLALLCQNQGKYEEVEYYYRRALEIYESRLGPDDPNVAKTKNNLASCYLKQAKYKDAETLYKEILTRAHVKEFGTVDDEHKPIWMHAEEREKMSKSKHGENISYAEYGGWYKACKVSSPTVNTTLRNLGALYRRQGKLEAA
;
A
#
# COMPACT_ATOMS: atom_id res chain seq x y z
N HIS A 1 -1.60 15.57 -33.00
CA HIS A 1 -0.39 14.72 -33.01
C HIS A 1 -0.18 14.14 -31.60
N PRO A 2 0.19 12.86 -31.43
CA PRO A 2 0.47 12.25 -30.12
C PRO A 2 1.49 13.03 -29.28
N ASP A 3 2.50 13.62 -29.92
CA ASP A 3 3.53 14.41 -29.22
C ASP A 3 2.95 15.65 -28.52
N VAL A 4 1.93 16.29 -29.09
CA VAL A 4 1.24 17.41 -28.44
C VAL A 4 0.60 16.93 -27.13
N ALA A 5 -0.01 15.75 -27.12
CA ALA A 5 -0.58 15.19 -25.90
C ALA A 5 0.49 14.84 -24.86
N THR A 6 1.67 14.38 -25.29
CA THR A 6 2.81 14.14 -24.40
C THR A 6 3.32 15.45 -23.79
N MET A 7 3.48 16.50 -24.58
CA MET A 7 3.88 17.82 -24.08
C MET A 7 2.86 18.42 -23.13
N LEU A 8 1.56 18.30 -23.44
CA LEU A 8 0.48 18.73 -22.53
C LEU A 8 0.51 17.96 -21.20
N ASN A 9 0.77 16.65 -21.23
CA ASN A 9 0.91 15.85 -20.02
C ASN A 9 2.14 16.28 -19.19
N ILE A 10 3.28 16.59 -19.82
CA ILE A 10 4.45 17.12 -19.12
C ILE A 10 4.13 18.47 -18.48
N LEU A 11 3.50 19.39 -19.22
CA LEU A 11 3.10 20.70 -18.69
C LEU A 11 2.09 20.58 -17.54
N ALA A 12 1.18 19.61 -17.61
CA ALA A 12 0.26 19.33 -16.51
C ALA A 12 0.98 18.85 -15.24
N LEU A 13 2.06 18.07 -15.36
CA LEU A 13 2.89 17.68 -14.22
C LEU A 13 3.58 18.92 -13.61
N VAL A 14 4.10 19.83 -14.42
CA VAL A 14 4.69 21.10 -13.94
C VAL A 14 3.66 21.93 -13.19
N TYR A 15 2.43 22.07 -13.72
CA TYR A 15 1.38 22.80 -13.02
C TYR A 15 0.92 22.12 -11.73
N ARG A 16 0.85 20.79 -11.71
CA ARG A 16 0.57 20.02 -10.50
C ARG A 16 1.60 20.30 -9.41
N ASP A 17 2.88 20.38 -9.78
CA ASP A 17 3.96 20.63 -8.81
C ASP A 17 3.94 22.08 -8.28
N GLN A 18 3.32 23.01 -9.03
CA GLN A 18 2.98 24.36 -8.58
C GLN A 18 1.64 24.46 -7.81
N ASN A 19 0.99 23.33 -7.50
CA ASN A 19 -0.37 23.27 -6.92
C ASN A 19 -1.47 23.92 -7.77
N LYS A 20 -1.22 24.16 -9.05
CA LYS A 20 -2.19 24.67 -10.05
C LYS A 20 -3.02 23.53 -10.62
N TYR A 21 -3.83 22.92 -9.76
CA TYR A 21 -4.55 21.68 -10.07
C TYR A 21 -5.66 21.85 -11.11
N LYS A 22 -6.27 23.05 -11.23
CA LYS A 22 -7.33 23.31 -12.22
C LYS A 22 -6.74 23.35 -13.63
N GLU A 23 -5.62 24.04 -13.78
CA GLU A 23 -4.86 24.20 -15.02
C GLU A 23 -4.28 22.84 -15.45
N ALA A 24 -3.70 22.09 -14.52
CA ALA A 24 -3.23 20.73 -14.79
C ALA A 24 -4.36 19.81 -15.29
N ALA A 25 -5.54 19.87 -14.67
CA ALA A 25 -6.68 19.06 -15.09
C ALA A 25 -7.19 19.46 -16.48
N HIS A 26 -7.23 20.76 -16.81
CA HIS A 26 -7.60 21.22 -18.16
C HIS A 26 -6.67 20.63 -19.22
N LEU A 27 -5.35 20.76 -19.03
CA LEU A 27 -4.37 20.23 -19.98
C LEU A 27 -4.44 18.71 -20.14
N LEU A 28 -4.69 17.98 -19.05
CA LEU A 28 -4.85 16.53 -19.15
C LEU A 28 -6.14 16.13 -19.85
N ASN A 29 -7.22 16.91 -19.76
CA ASN A 29 -8.44 16.68 -20.55
C ASN A 29 -8.18 16.90 -22.05
N ASP A 30 -7.43 17.94 -22.40
CA ASP A 30 -7.00 18.18 -23.79
C ASP A 30 -6.11 17.03 -24.29
N ALA A 31 -5.14 16.61 -23.49
CA ALA A 31 -4.26 15.49 -23.79
C ALA A 31 -5.04 14.16 -23.94
N LEU A 32 -6.07 13.95 -23.12
CA LEU A 32 -6.95 12.78 -23.19
C LEU A 32 -7.71 12.76 -24.52
N SER A 33 -8.35 13.88 -24.89
CA SER A 33 -9.09 14.01 -26.15
C SER A 33 -8.22 13.75 -27.38
N ILE A 34 -6.98 14.28 -27.38
CA ILE A 34 -6.02 14.01 -28.46
C ILE A 34 -5.63 12.53 -28.49
N ARG A 35 -5.33 11.90 -27.34
CA ARG A 35 -4.93 10.48 -27.28
C ARG A 35 -6.06 9.56 -27.71
N GLU A 36 -7.29 9.82 -27.30
CA GLU A 36 -8.46 9.01 -27.72
C GLU A 36 -8.68 9.07 -29.24
N LYS A 37 -8.54 10.26 -29.85
CA LYS A 37 -8.72 10.43 -31.30
C LYS A 37 -7.58 9.83 -32.12
N THR A 38 -6.35 9.89 -31.62
CA THR A 38 -5.16 9.48 -32.38
C THR A 38 -4.74 8.04 -32.15
N LEU A 39 -4.90 7.52 -30.93
CA LEU A 39 -4.44 6.18 -30.52
C LEU A 39 -5.59 5.20 -30.29
N GLY A 40 -6.83 5.70 -30.22
CA GLY A 40 -8.01 4.93 -29.87
C GLY A 40 -8.31 4.92 -28.36
N LYS A 41 -9.57 4.66 -28.01
CA LYS A 41 -10.10 4.76 -26.64
C LYS A 41 -9.51 3.73 -25.67
N ASP A 42 -9.02 2.60 -26.19
CA ASP A 42 -8.48 1.49 -25.40
C ASP A 42 -6.94 1.47 -25.35
N HIS A 43 -6.28 2.55 -25.78
CA HIS A 43 -4.83 2.60 -25.79
C HIS A 43 -4.25 2.75 -24.36
N PRO A 44 -3.14 2.08 -23.99
CA PRO A 44 -2.52 2.22 -22.66
C PRO A 44 -2.20 3.66 -22.26
N ALA A 45 -1.84 4.52 -23.22
CA ALA A 45 -1.60 5.95 -22.98
C ALA A 45 -2.87 6.70 -22.53
N VAL A 46 -4.07 6.27 -22.97
CA VAL A 46 -5.35 6.80 -22.51
C VAL A 46 -5.57 6.41 -21.04
N ALA A 47 -5.32 5.15 -20.68
CA ALA A 47 -5.40 4.69 -19.29
C ALA A 47 -4.42 5.46 -18.37
N ALA A 48 -3.21 5.75 -18.85
CA ALA A 48 -2.25 6.56 -18.11
C ALA A 48 -2.75 8.00 -17.87
N THR A 49 -3.35 8.65 -18.89
CA THR A 49 -3.94 9.99 -18.73
C THR A 49 -5.11 9.99 -17.77
N LEU A 50 -6.02 9.02 -17.90
CA LEU A 50 -7.18 8.87 -17.02
C LEU A 50 -6.76 8.70 -15.56
N ASN A 51 -5.73 7.89 -15.29
CA ASN A 51 -5.19 7.75 -13.94
C ASN A 51 -4.58 9.07 -13.42
N ASN A 52 -3.86 9.82 -14.26
CA ASN A 52 -3.31 11.12 -13.85
C ASN A 52 -4.41 12.14 -13.53
N LEU A 53 -5.50 12.18 -14.31
CA LEU A 53 -6.68 13.00 -14.03
C LEU A 53 -7.33 12.61 -12.70
N ALA A 54 -7.56 11.32 -12.48
CA ALA A 54 -8.14 10.82 -11.24
C ALA A 54 -7.30 11.19 -10.00
N VAL A 55 -5.97 11.16 -10.11
CA VAL A 55 -5.06 11.61 -9.04
C VAL A 55 -5.18 13.12 -8.78
N LEU A 56 -5.30 13.94 -9.83
CA LEU A 56 -5.51 15.38 -9.68
C LEU A 56 -6.85 15.69 -9.00
N ASP A 57 -7.91 15.03 -9.41
CA ASP A 57 -9.23 15.20 -8.80
C ASP A 57 -9.26 14.69 -7.36
N GLY A 58 -8.57 13.60 -7.07
CA GLY A 58 -8.33 13.13 -5.70
C GLY A 58 -7.63 14.18 -4.83
N LYS A 59 -6.58 14.83 -5.33
CA LYS A 59 -5.90 15.94 -4.60
C LYS A 59 -6.80 17.15 -4.34
N ARG A 60 -7.85 17.34 -5.15
CA ARG A 60 -8.85 18.40 -4.98
C ARG A 60 -10.03 17.97 -4.10
N GLY A 61 -10.03 16.75 -3.57
CA GLY A 61 -11.14 16.18 -2.81
C GLY A 61 -12.33 15.73 -3.68
N LYS A 62 -12.19 15.73 -5.01
CA LYS A 62 -13.23 15.33 -5.97
C LYS A 62 -13.23 13.81 -6.22
N TYR A 63 -13.30 13.03 -5.13
CA TYR A 63 -13.17 11.57 -5.21
C TYR A 63 -14.26 10.90 -6.07
N LYS A 64 -15.49 11.43 -6.03
CA LYS A 64 -16.62 10.94 -6.84
C LYS A 64 -16.40 11.14 -8.35
N GLU A 65 -15.73 12.22 -8.75
CA GLU A 65 -15.38 12.48 -10.16
C GLU A 65 -14.19 11.63 -10.60
N ALA A 66 -13.24 11.35 -9.69
CA ALA A 66 -12.06 10.55 -9.95
C ALA A 66 -12.35 9.04 -10.14
N GLU A 67 -13.31 8.50 -9.40
CA GLU A 67 -13.65 7.07 -9.44
C GLU A 67 -13.97 6.52 -10.85
N PRO A 68 -14.89 7.12 -11.64
CA PRO A 68 -15.18 6.61 -13.00
C PRO A 68 -13.97 6.67 -13.93
N LEU A 69 -13.10 7.68 -13.78
CA LEU A 69 -11.86 7.78 -14.56
C LEU A 69 -10.90 6.64 -14.20
N CYS A 70 -10.75 6.33 -12.92
CA CYS A 70 -9.91 5.23 -12.45
C CYS A 70 -10.47 3.85 -12.83
N LYS A 71 -11.80 3.66 -12.81
CA LYS A 71 -12.47 2.43 -13.27
C LYS A 71 -12.27 2.21 -14.77
N ARG A 72 -12.47 3.25 -15.58
CA ARG A 72 -12.20 3.19 -17.02
C ARG A 72 -10.73 2.88 -17.33
N ALA A 73 -9.79 3.47 -16.58
CA ALA A 73 -8.37 3.14 -16.73
C ALA A 73 -8.05 1.68 -16.35
N LEU A 74 -8.74 1.12 -15.36
CA LEU A 74 -8.62 -0.28 -14.97
C LEU A 74 -9.11 -1.21 -16.07
N GLU A 75 -10.30 -0.97 -16.62
CA GLU A 75 -10.88 -1.76 -17.72
C GLU A 75 -9.95 -1.80 -18.94
N ILE A 76 -9.39 -0.64 -19.32
CA ILE A 76 -8.43 -0.55 -20.43
C ILE A 76 -7.16 -1.38 -20.11
N ARG A 77 -6.61 -1.23 -18.90
CA ARG A 77 -5.40 -1.97 -18.51
C ARG A 77 -5.63 -3.48 -18.47
N GLU A 78 -6.76 -3.94 -17.96
CA GLU A 78 -7.13 -5.35 -17.97
C GLU A 78 -7.29 -5.91 -19.39
N LYS A 79 -7.91 -5.12 -20.28
CA LYS A 79 -8.11 -5.52 -21.68
C LYS A 79 -6.80 -5.63 -22.45
N VAL A 80 -5.86 -4.71 -22.23
CA VAL A 80 -4.61 -4.65 -23.01
C VAL A 80 -3.50 -5.53 -22.41
N LEU A 81 -3.37 -5.57 -21.09
CA LEU A 81 -2.26 -6.25 -20.41
C LEU A 81 -2.65 -7.60 -19.79
N GLY A 82 -3.95 -7.89 -19.70
CA GLY A 82 -4.49 -9.03 -18.96
C GLY A 82 -4.75 -8.71 -17.50
N LYS A 83 -5.64 -9.49 -16.87
CA LYS A 83 -6.16 -9.24 -15.51
C LYS A 83 -5.11 -9.34 -14.40
N ASP A 84 -4.04 -10.09 -14.63
CA ASP A 84 -3.02 -10.41 -13.63
C ASP A 84 -1.71 -9.66 -13.86
N HIS A 85 -1.72 -8.59 -14.65
CA HIS A 85 -0.51 -7.82 -14.91
C HIS A 85 -0.19 -6.89 -13.72
N PRO A 86 1.09 -6.70 -13.31
CA PRO A 86 1.46 -5.81 -12.20
C PRO A 86 0.91 -4.37 -12.31
N ASP A 87 0.82 -3.84 -13.53
CA ASP A 87 0.18 -2.53 -13.78
C ASP A 87 -1.33 -2.49 -13.44
N VAL A 88 -2.04 -3.62 -13.56
CA VAL A 88 -3.43 -3.73 -13.10
C VAL A 88 -3.47 -3.64 -11.58
N ALA A 89 -2.56 -4.31 -10.87
CA ALA A 89 -2.44 -4.20 -9.41
C ALA A 89 -2.14 -2.76 -8.96
N LYS A 90 -1.31 -2.02 -9.71
CA LYS A 90 -1.05 -0.60 -9.44
C LYS A 90 -2.31 0.25 -9.62
N GLN A 91 -3.11 -0.03 -10.65
CA GLN A 91 -4.37 0.67 -10.88
C GLN A 91 -5.42 0.34 -9.81
N LEU A 92 -5.52 -0.94 -9.40
CA LEU A 92 -6.38 -1.40 -8.30
C LEU A 92 -6.03 -0.71 -6.99
N ASN A 93 -4.74 -0.57 -6.67
CA ASN A 93 -4.29 0.18 -5.48
C ASN A 93 -4.74 1.65 -5.50
N ASN A 94 -4.68 2.32 -6.66
CA ASN A 94 -5.15 3.70 -6.77
C ASN A 94 -6.67 3.81 -6.61
N LEU A 95 -7.43 2.87 -7.19
CA LEU A 95 -8.88 2.82 -7.04
C LEU A 95 -9.29 2.53 -5.59
N ALA A 96 -8.58 1.63 -4.91
CA ALA A 96 -8.78 1.35 -3.48
C ALA A 96 -8.57 2.62 -2.64
N LEU A 97 -7.52 3.39 -2.89
CA LEU A 97 -7.27 4.64 -2.17
C LEU A 97 -8.39 5.68 -2.40
N LEU A 98 -8.92 5.78 -3.63
CA LEU A 98 -10.06 6.65 -3.93
C LEU A 98 -11.33 6.22 -3.19
N CYS A 99 -11.62 4.91 -3.15
CA CYS A 99 -12.76 4.38 -2.41
C CYS A 99 -12.60 4.57 -0.90
N GLN A 100 -11.36 4.50 -0.38
CA GLN A 100 -11.05 4.70 1.04
C GLN A 100 -11.38 6.14 1.47
N ASN A 101 -11.03 7.13 0.64
CA ASN A 101 -11.36 8.53 0.91
C ASN A 101 -12.86 8.83 0.83
N GLN A 102 -13.65 7.92 0.24
CA GLN A 102 -15.12 7.98 0.22
C GLN A 102 -15.78 7.16 1.34
N GLY A 103 -15.00 6.45 2.17
CA GLY A 103 -15.53 5.58 3.23
C GLY A 103 -16.13 4.26 2.74
N LYS A 104 -15.88 3.86 1.48
CA LYS A 104 -16.41 2.63 0.87
C LYS A 104 -15.53 1.41 1.21
N TYR A 105 -15.42 1.07 2.49
CA TYR A 105 -14.39 0.13 2.98
C TYR A 105 -14.48 -1.30 2.41
N GLU A 106 -15.69 -1.78 2.04
CA GLU A 106 -15.86 -3.08 1.39
C GLU A 106 -15.22 -3.12 0.00
N GLU A 107 -15.42 -2.07 -0.81
CA GLU A 107 -14.77 -1.92 -2.11
C GLU A 107 -13.25 -1.82 -1.97
N VAL A 108 -12.76 -1.09 -0.96
CA VAL A 108 -11.33 -0.94 -0.66
C VAL A 108 -10.70 -2.30 -0.38
N GLU A 109 -11.34 -3.11 0.45
CA GLU A 109 -10.88 -4.47 0.78
C GLU A 109 -10.81 -5.34 -0.47
N TYR A 110 -11.86 -5.32 -1.31
CA TYR A 110 -11.88 -6.06 -2.57
C TYR A 110 -10.71 -5.68 -3.49
N TYR A 111 -10.51 -4.38 -3.73
CA TYR A 111 -9.45 -3.91 -4.64
C TYR A 111 -8.05 -4.18 -4.09
N TYR A 112 -7.80 -3.97 -2.79
CA TYR A 112 -6.49 -4.27 -2.20
C TYR A 112 -6.18 -5.77 -2.17
N ARG A 113 -7.16 -6.64 -1.88
CA ARG A 113 -6.95 -8.09 -1.95
C ARG A 113 -6.59 -8.54 -3.36
N ARG A 114 -7.31 -8.04 -4.35
CA ARG A 114 -7.03 -8.34 -5.77
C ARG A 114 -5.66 -7.81 -6.21
N ALA A 115 -5.27 -6.62 -5.77
CA ALA A 115 -3.93 -6.09 -6.05
C ALA A 115 -2.84 -6.94 -5.37
N LEU A 116 -3.07 -7.37 -4.14
CA LEU A 116 -2.13 -8.19 -3.37
C LEU A 116 -1.88 -9.54 -4.05
N GLU A 117 -2.95 -10.23 -4.47
CA GLU A 117 -2.87 -11.50 -5.19
C GLU A 117 -2.01 -11.41 -6.46
N ILE A 118 -2.16 -10.33 -7.22
CA ILE A 118 -1.36 -10.09 -8.42
C ILE A 118 0.11 -9.82 -8.06
N TYR A 119 0.39 -8.99 -7.06
CA TYR A 119 1.77 -8.72 -6.67
C TYR A 119 2.47 -9.96 -6.12
N GLU A 120 1.81 -10.75 -5.27
CA GLU A 120 2.38 -11.97 -4.69
C GLU A 120 2.66 -13.02 -5.77
N SER A 121 1.73 -13.21 -6.72
CA SER A 121 1.88 -14.20 -7.80
C SER A 121 2.90 -13.79 -8.87
N ARG A 122 3.02 -12.50 -9.20
CA ARG A 122 3.87 -12.02 -10.31
C ARG A 122 5.24 -11.52 -9.91
N LEU A 123 5.36 -10.85 -8.76
CA LEU A 123 6.62 -10.24 -8.31
C LEU A 123 7.28 -11.01 -7.17
N GLY A 124 6.52 -11.92 -6.54
CA GLY A 124 6.97 -12.70 -5.40
C GLY A 124 6.77 -11.99 -4.06
N PRO A 125 6.94 -12.73 -2.95
CA PRO A 125 6.55 -12.26 -1.62
C PRO A 125 7.47 -11.18 -1.02
N ASP A 126 8.67 -10.99 -1.57
CA ASP A 126 9.64 -9.97 -1.11
C ASP A 126 9.47 -8.61 -1.78
N ASP A 127 8.59 -8.51 -2.77
CA ASP A 127 8.43 -7.27 -3.51
C ASP A 127 7.91 -6.15 -2.59
N PRO A 128 8.48 -4.93 -2.65
CA PRO A 128 8.03 -3.81 -1.83
C PRO A 128 6.53 -3.50 -1.96
N ASN A 129 5.92 -3.76 -3.12
CA ASN A 129 4.50 -3.55 -3.36
C ASN A 129 3.61 -4.54 -2.59
N VAL A 130 4.09 -5.76 -2.31
CA VAL A 130 3.36 -6.71 -1.44
C VAL A 130 3.25 -6.13 -0.04
N ALA A 131 4.38 -5.74 0.58
CA ALA A 131 4.39 -5.16 1.92
C ALA A 131 3.60 -3.84 2.00
N LYS A 132 3.68 -3.00 0.96
CA LYS A 132 2.92 -1.75 0.89
C LYS A 132 1.41 -2.00 0.78
N THR A 133 0.99 -2.94 -0.07
CA THR A 133 -0.42 -3.30 -0.25
C THR A 133 -0.97 -3.94 1.03
N LYS A 134 -0.23 -4.83 1.69
CA LYS A 134 -0.60 -5.39 3.00
C LYS A 134 -0.78 -4.32 4.07
N ASN A 135 0.12 -3.33 4.16
CA ASN A 135 -0.03 -2.21 5.09
C ASN A 135 -1.29 -1.37 4.80
N ASN A 136 -1.59 -1.12 3.53
CA ASN A 136 -2.80 -0.38 3.15
C ASN A 136 -4.08 -1.18 3.46
N LEU A 137 -4.08 -2.48 3.19
CA LEU A 137 -5.18 -3.38 3.52
C LEU A 137 -5.40 -3.47 5.04
N ALA A 138 -4.32 -3.58 5.82
CA ALA A 138 -4.38 -3.55 7.29
C ALA A 138 -4.95 -2.22 7.80
N SER A 139 -4.59 -1.09 7.19
CA SER A 139 -5.19 0.21 7.51
C SER A 139 -6.71 0.23 7.25
N CYS A 140 -7.17 -0.39 6.15
CA CYS A 140 -8.59 -0.57 5.88
C CYS A 140 -9.26 -1.43 6.97
N TYR A 141 -8.63 -2.52 7.39
CA TYR A 141 -9.13 -3.36 8.49
C TYR A 141 -9.23 -2.62 9.82
N LEU A 142 -8.26 -1.76 10.16
CA LEU A 142 -8.35 -0.92 11.34
C LEU A 142 -9.58 0.01 11.31
N LYS A 143 -9.90 0.58 10.14
CA LYS A 143 -11.10 1.43 9.97
C LYS A 143 -12.40 0.66 10.08
N GLN A 144 -12.40 -0.63 9.73
CA GLN A 144 -13.54 -1.54 9.88
C GLN A 144 -13.60 -2.24 11.25
N ALA A 145 -12.73 -1.88 12.20
CA ALA A 145 -12.58 -2.56 13.49
C ALA A 145 -12.21 -4.06 13.39
N LYS A 146 -11.69 -4.51 12.25
CA LYS A 146 -11.14 -5.85 12.00
C LYS A 146 -9.69 -5.94 12.54
N TYR A 147 -9.52 -5.73 13.84
CA TYR A 147 -8.18 -5.60 14.44
C TYR A 147 -7.33 -6.86 14.33
N LYS A 148 -7.94 -8.05 14.40
CA LYS A 148 -7.24 -9.34 14.25
C LYS A 148 -6.67 -9.49 12.84
N ASP A 149 -7.45 -9.14 11.81
CA ASP A 149 -7.00 -9.24 10.42
C ASP A 149 -5.85 -8.26 10.13
N ALA A 150 -5.92 -7.05 10.69
CA ALA A 150 -4.83 -6.08 10.60
C ALA A 150 -3.54 -6.58 11.30
N GLU A 151 -3.68 -7.18 12.49
CA GLU A 151 -2.56 -7.75 13.25
C GLU A 151 -1.87 -8.87 12.46
N THR A 152 -2.65 -9.79 11.86
CA THR A 152 -2.12 -10.88 11.03
C THR A 152 -1.29 -10.34 9.87
N LEU A 153 -1.80 -9.35 9.13
CA LEU A 153 -1.07 -8.75 8.01
C LEU A 153 0.25 -8.08 8.45
N TYR A 154 0.26 -7.38 9.59
CA TYR A 154 1.50 -6.80 10.08
C TYR A 154 2.52 -7.87 10.50
N LYS A 155 2.06 -8.94 11.15
CA LYS A 155 2.91 -10.09 11.51
C LYS A 155 3.49 -10.76 10.26
N GLU A 156 2.71 -10.96 9.20
CA GLU A 156 3.20 -11.51 7.94
C GLU A 156 4.32 -10.65 7.32
N ILE A 157 4.15 -9.33 7.28
CA ILE A 157 5.19 -8.42 6.75
C ILE A 157 6.49 -8.56 7.57
N LEU A 158 6.38 -8.54 8.91
CA LEU A 158 7.55 -8.64 9.79
C LEU A 158 8.22 -10.02 9.70
N THR A 159 7.44 -11.08 9.65
CA THR A 159 7.94 -12.45 9.48
C THR A 159 8.63 -12.61 8.13
N ARG A 160 8.05 -12.10 7.04
CA ARG A 160 8.69 -12.19 5.71
C ARG A 160 10.01 -11.44 5.68
N ALA A 161 10.04 -10.25 6.26
CA ALA A 161 11.24 -9.42 6.33
C ALA A 161 12.32 -10.07 7.21
N HIS A 162 11.94 -10.76 8.28
CA HIS A 162 12.83 -11.60 9.09
C HIS A 162 13.41 -12.78 8.29
N VAL A 163 12.55 -13.58 7.65
CA VAL A 163 12.94 -14.72 6.81
C VAL A 163 13.88 -14.29 5.68
N LYS A 164 13.68 -13.10 5.11
CA LYS A 164 14.57 -12.56 4.08
C LYS A 164 15.99 -12.31 4.58
N GLU A 165 16.16 -11.86 5.82
CA GLU A 165 17.48 -11.55 6.40
C GLU A 165 18.12 -12.75 7.11
N PHE A 166 17.33 -13.64 7.70
CA PHE A 166 17.80 -14.72 8.59
C PHE A 166 17.52 -16.13 8.08
N GLY A 167 16.80 -16.28 6.96
CA GLY A 167 16.44 -17.58 6.41
C GLY A 167 15.16 -18.14 7.05
N THR A 168 15.28 -18.97 8.08
CA THR A 168 14.14 -19.67 8.68
C THR A 168 13.63 -19.01 9.95
N VAL A 169 12.39 -19.34 10.33
CA VAL A 169 11.86 -19.07 11.67
C VAL A 169 11.97 -20.36 12.48
N ASP A 170 12.80 -20.34 13.50
CA ASP A 170 13.02 -21.43 14.45
C ASP A 170 13.12 -20.86 15.88
N ASP A 171 13.39 -21.72 16.86
CA ASP A 171 13.44 -21.33 18.27
C ASP A 171 14.57 -20.32 18.58
N GLU A 172 15.63 -20.28 17.77
CA GLU A 172 16.75 -19.35 17.90
C GLU A 172 16.55 -18.07 17.08
N HIS A 173 15.80 -18.16 15.97
CA HIS A 173 15.57 -17.09 15.00
C HIS A 173 14.08 -16.71 14.94
N LYS A 174 13.55 -16.13 16.02
CA LYS A 174 12.17 -15.65 16.08
C LYS A 174 12.02 -14.24 15.52
N PRO A 175 10.93 -13.94 14.77
CA PRO A 175 10.60 -12.58 14.36
C PRO A 175 10.39 -11.64 15.55
N ILE A 176 10.60 -10.35 15.29
CA ILE A 176 10.53 -9.27 16.29
C ILE A 176 9.25 -9.30 17.13
N TRP A 177 8.10 -9.56 16.50
CA TRP A 177 6.81 -9.57 17.18
C TRP A 177 6.64 -10.76 18.13
N MET A 178 7.27 -11.92 17.86
CA MET A 178 7.21 -13.09 18.76
C MET A 178 7.97 -12.79 20.05
N HIS A 179 9.17 -12.21 19.94
CA HIS A 179 9.95 -11.77 21.09
C HIS A 179 9.19 -10.73 21.92
N ALA A 180 8.51 -9.78 21.27
CA ALA A 180 7.69 -8.78 21.95
C ALA A 180 6.53 -9.43 22.75
N GLU A 181 5.85 -10.42 22.17
CA GLU A 181 4.77 -11.14 22.86
C GLU A 181 5.26 -12.07 23.99
N GLU A 182 6.43 -12.69 23.83
CA GLU A 182 7.07 -13.47 24.90
C GLU A 182 7.44 -12.57 26.09
N ARG A 183 7.97 -11.37 25.81
CA ARG A 183 8.28 -10.36 26.84
C ARG A 183 7.05 -9.95 27.65
N GLU A 184 5.95 -9.66 26.96
CA GLU A 184 4.67 -9.32 27.60
C GLU A 184 4.09 -10.46 28.46
N LYS A 185 4.32 -11.72 28.08
CA LYS A 185 3.95 -12.86 28.92
C LYS A 185 4.82 -12.94 30.16
N MET A 186 6.14 -12.78 30.02
CA MET A 186 7.09 -12.83 31.14
C MET A 186 6.86 -11.72 32.16
N SER A 187 6.55 -10.49 31.72
CA SER A 187 6.27 -9.37 32.63
C SER A 187 5.02 -9.61 33.49
N LYS A 188 4.03 -10.34 32.96
CA LYS A 188 2.83 -10.75 33.71
C LYS A 188 3.12 -11.86 34.72
N SER A 189 4.08 -12.74 34.44
CA SER A 189 4.44 -13.86 35.32
C SER A 189 5.41 -13.48 36.45
N LYS A 190 6.25 -12.46 36.28
CA LYS A 190 7.26 -12.05 37.27
C LYS A 190 6.98 -10.62 37.75
N HIS A 191 6.14 -10.46 38.76
CA HIS A 191 6.02 -9.19 39.48
C HIS A 191 7.30 -8.94 40.30
N GLY A 192 8.23 -8.11 39.80
CA GLY A 192 9.19 -7.40 40.66
C GLY A 192 10.69 -7.65 40.46
N GLU A 193 11.14 -8.53 39.57
CA GLU A 193 12.57 -8.70 39.29
C GLU A 193 13.02 -7.85 38.10
N ASN A 194 14.01 -6.98 38.34
CA ASN A 194 14.61 -6.10 37.34
C ASN A 194 15.30 -6.95 36.27
N ILE A 195 14.63 -7.19 35.15
CA ILE A 195 15.13 -8.03 34.06
C ILE A 195 16.37 -7.37 33.47
N SER A 196 17.53 -8.02 33.59
CA SER A 196 18.73 -7.64 32.84
C SER A 196 18.45 -7.86 31.36
N TYR A 197 18.22 -6.77 30.64
CA TYR A 197 18.01 -6.74 29.19
C TYR A 197 19.23 -7.22 28.36
N ALA A 198 20.33 -7.61 29.03
CA ALA A 198 21.60 -7.98 28.42
C ALA A 198 21.59 -9.37 27.74
N GLU A 199 20.66 -10.27 28.07
CA GLU A 199 20.60 -11.60 27.43
C GLU A 199 19.87 -11.60 26.07
N TYR A 200 19.16 -10.52 25.75
CA TYR A 200 18.40 -10.43 24.49
C TYR A 200 19.24 -9.85 23.35
N GLY A 201 20.34 -10.54 23.02
CA GLY A 201 21.24 -10.22 21.90
C GLY A 201 20.60 -10.25 20.50
N GLY A 202 19.30 -10.52 20.40
CA GLY A 202 18.52 -10.51 19.15
C GLY A 202 18.10 -9.13 18.66
N TRP A 203 18.03 -8.10 19.52
CA TRP A 203 17.56 -6.76 19.10
C TRP A 203 18.46 -6.12 18.03
N TYR A 204 19.78 -6.29 18.16
CA TYR A 204 20.74 -5.82 17.14
C TYR A 204 20.64 -6.58 15.81
N LYS A 205 20.15 -7.83 15.83
CA LYS A 205 19.85 -8.59 14.60
C LYS A 205 18.56 -8.07 13.97
N ALA A 206 17.50 -7.88 14.74
CA ALA A 206 16.22 -7.32 14.29
C ALA A 206 16.33 -5.94 13.61
N CYS A 207 17.23 -5.07 14.08
CA CYS A 207 17.48 -3.76 13.48
C CYS A 207 18.12 -3.80 12.08
N LYS A 208 18.61 -4.96 11.61
CA LYS A 208 19.15 -5.10 10.24
C LYS A 208 18.05 -5.07 9.17
N VAL A 209 16.80 -5.35 9.55
CA VAL A 209 15.62 -5.30 8.67
C VAL A 209 15.20 -3.84 8.46
N SER A 210 16.02 -3.05 7.76
CA SER A 210 15.75 -1.62 7.55
C SER A 210 15.01 -1.38 6.24
N SER A 211 13.70 -1.13 6.34
CA SER A 211 12.88 -0.61 5.24
C SER A 211 11.86 0.39 5.79
N PRO A 212 11.59 1.52 5.09
CA PRO A 212 10.55 2.46 5.50
C PRO A 212 9.18 1.80 5.72
N THR A 213 8.87 0.78 4.91
CA THR A 213 7.63 0.00 5.02
C THR A 213 7.61 -0.82 6.30
N VAL A 214 8.70 -1.51 6.64
CA VAL A 214 8.84 -2.31 7.87
C VAL A 214 8.76 -1.41 9.11
N ASN A 215 9.39 -0.24 9.09
CA ASN A 215 9.29 0.73 10.20
C ASN A 215 7.85 1.22 10.42
N THR A 216 7.09 1.39 9.35
CA THR A 216 5.67 1.75 9.44
C THR A 216 4.85 0.60 10.03
N THR A 217 5.13 -0.64 9.58
CA THR A 217 4.50 -1.86 10.11
C THR A 217 4.77 -2.04 11.61
N LEU A 218 6.03 -1.86 12.06
CA LEU A 218 6.40 -1.94 13.47
C LEU A 218 5.59 -0.96 14.34
N ARG A 219 5.51 0.31 13.92
CA ARG A 219 4.73 1.34 14.64
C ARG A 219 3.24 1.00 14.69
N ASN A 220 2.68 0.51 13.59
CA ASN A 220 1.26 0.16 13.51
C ASN A 220 0.93 -1.07 14.37
N LEU A 221 1.79 -2.09 14.40
CA LEU A 221 1.62 -3.25 15.26
C LEU A 221 1.76 -2.88 16.74
N GLY A 222 2.74 -2.04 17.10
CA GLY A 222 2.86 -1.51 18.46
C GLY A 222 1.63 -0.71 18.90
N ALA A 223 1.03 0.08 17.99
CA ALA A 223 -0.23 0.76 18.28
C ALA A 223 -1.39 -0.23 18.54
N LEU A 224 -1.44 -1.35 17.82
CA LEU A 224 -2.40 -2.43 18.09
C LEU A 224 -2.15 -3.10 19.45
N TYR A 225 -0.90 -3.37 19.81
CA TYR A 225 -0.55 -3.93 21.12
C TYR A 225 -0.91 -2.99 22.27
N ARG A 226 -0.65 -1.67 22.15
CA ARG A 226 -1.15 -0.66 23.09
C ARG A 226 -2.66 -0.73 23.26
N ARG A 227 -3.40 -0.84 22.15
CA ARG A 227 -4.88 -0.97 22.19
C ARG A 227 -5.34 -2.26 22.89
N GLN A 228 -4.56 -3.33 22.82
CA GLN A 228 -4.83 -4.60 23.49
C GLN A 228 -4.36 -4.63 24.96
N GLY A 229 -3.75 -3.55 25.47
CA GLY A 229 -3.16 -3.49 26.81
C GLY A 229 -1.84 -4.24 26.96
N LYS A 230 -1.18 -4.59 25.84
CA LYS A 230 0.13 -5.25 25.83
C LYS A 230 1.25 -4.20 25.78
N LEU A 231 1.54 -3.54 26.90
CA LEU A 231 2.44 -2.38 26.94
C LEU A 231 3.92 -2.74 26.76
N GLU A 232 4.36 -3.91 27.21
CA GLU A 232 5.75 -4.37 27.05
C GLU A 232 6.03 -4.88 25.64
N ALA A 233 4.99 -5.35 24.94
CA ALA A 233 5.10 -5.75 23.53
C ALA A 233 5.10 -4.55 22.55
N ALA A 234 4.59 -3.39 22.97
CA ALA A 234 4.22 -2.28 22.10
C ALA A 234 5.29 -1.19 21.93
#